data_AF-A0A419HDS4-F1
#
_entry.id   AF-A0A419HDS4-F1
#
_cell.length_a   1.000
_cell.length_b   1.000
_cell.length_c   1.000
_cell.angle_alpha   90.00
_cell.angle_beta   90.00
_cell.angle_gamma   90.00
#
_symmetry.space_group_name_H-M   'P 1'
#
loop_
_entity.id
_entity.type
_entity.pdbx_description
1 polymer ?
#
loop_
_entity_poly.entity_id
_entity_poly.type
_entity_poly.pdbx_seq_one_letter_code
_entity_poly.pdbx_strand_id
1 'polypeptide(L)'
;MASVDEVRQGIQQANAKAEECLGAIQQATSSLEEAQSMLVAATQGSNQSEVEEAHQLLAQAKSKFEEAHETIQAAIQSSGQYSERL
;
A
#
# COMPACT_ATOMS: atom_id res chain seq x y z
N MET A 1 27.58 -3.26 -20.77
CA MET A 1 26.47 -2.29 -20.89
C MET A 1 25.24 -3.12 -21.21
N ALA A 2 24.19 -3.04 -20.39
CA ALA A 2 22.94 -3.74 -20.72
C ALA A 2 22.40 -3.19 -22.03
N SER A 3 21.90 -4.08 -22.89
CA SER A 3 21.15 -3.72 -24.08
C SER A 3 19.83 -3.05 -23.70
N VAL A 4 19.25 -2.28 -24.63
CA VAL A 4 17.94 -1.64 -24.43
C VAL A 4 16.87 -2.66 -24.04
N ASP A 5 16.91 -3.85 -24.65
CA ASP A 5 15.96 -4.91 -24.35
C ASP A 5 16.12 -5.49 -22.93
N GLU A 6 17.36 -5.63 -22.44
CA GLU A 6 17.62 -6.05 -21.05
C GLU A 6 17.11 -5.00 -20.04
N VAL A 7 17.26 -3.70 -20.34
CA VAL A 7 16.73 -2.63 -19.49
C VAL A 7 15.21 -2.64 -19.47
N ARG A 8 14.54 -2.79 -20.63
CA ARG A 8 13.07 -2.87 -20.69
C ARG A 8 12.52 -4.08 -19.94
N GLN A 9 13.16 -5.24 -20.08
CA GLN A 9 12.78 -6.45 -19.33
C GLN A 9 12.97 -6.26 -17.82
N GLY A 10 14.07 -5.65 -17.39
CA GLY A 10 14.30 -5.33 -15.98
C GLY A 10 13.22 -4.41 -15.39
N ILE A 11 12.81 -3.38 -16.15
CA ILE A 11 11.72 -2.47 -15.75
C ILE A 11 10.39 -3.22 -15.64
N GLN A 12 10.05 -4.06 -16.63
CA GLN A 12 8.83 -4.85 -16.57
C GLN A 12 8.79 -5.76 -15.34
N GLN A 13 9.90 -6.43 -15.01
CA GLN A 13 9.99 -7.29 -13.82
C GLN A 13 9.84 -6.48 -12.53
N ALA A 14 10.50 -5.32 -12.44
CA ALA A 14 10.37 -4.43 -11.28
C ALA A 14 8.93 -3.93 -11.11
N ASN A 15 8.27 -3.54 -12.21
CA ASN A 15 6.88 -3.08 -12.17
C ASN A 15 5.91 -4.20 -11.78
N ALA A 16 6.10 -5.42 -12.29
CA ALA A 16 5.30 -6.58 -11.88
C ALA A 16 5.39 -6.82 -10.36
N LYS A 17 6.58 -6.69 -9.77
CA LYS A 17 6.73 -6.79 -8.30
C LYS A 17 6.12 -5.62 -7.53
N ALA A 18 6.17 -4.41 -8.08
CA ALA A 18 5.49 -3.28 -7.51
C ALA A 18 3.95 -3.45 -7.56
N GLU A 19 3.40 -4.00 -8.64
CA GLU A 19 1.97 -4.34 -8.77
C GLU A 19 1.54 -5.41 -7.76
N GLU A 20 2.35 -6.46 -7.56
CA GLU A 20 2.12 -7.45 -6.49
C GLU A 20 2.05 -6.78 -5.11
N CYS A 21 2.92 -5.80 -4.86
CA CYS A 21 2.92 -5.03 -3.61
C CYS A 21 1.65 -4.17 -3.46
N LEU A 22 1.17 -3.53 -4.53
CA LEU A 22 -0.11 -2.79 -4.51
C LEU A 22 -1.28 -3.70 -4.12
N GLY A 23 -1.34 -4.92 -4.66
CA GLY A 23 -2.35 -5.90 -4.28
C GLY A 23 -2.28 -6.27 -2.79
N ALA A 24 -1.07 -6.49 -2.26
CA ALA A 24 -0.87 -6.76 -0.84
C ALA A 24 -1.28 -5.57 0.06
N ILE A 25 -1.01 -4.33 -0.36
CA ILE A 25 -1.44 -3.13 0.35
C ILE A 25 -2.97 -3.03 0.37
N GLN A 26 -3.63 -3.25 -0.76
CA GLN A 26 -5.09 -3.25 -0.84
C GLN A 26 -5.70 -4.28 0.12
N GLN A 27 -5.16 -5.51 0.12
CA GLN A 27 -5.58 -6.55 1.06
C GLN A 27 -5.36 -6.13 2.52
N ALA A 28 -4.20 -5.56 2.84
CA ALA A 28 -3.88 -5.12 4.20
C ALA A 28 -4.81 -3.99 4.66
N THR A 29 -5.14 -3.05 3.78
CA THR A 29 -6.12 -1.98 4.05
C THR A 29 -7.50 -2.56 4.37
N SER A 30 -8.00 -3.53 3.60
CA SER A 30 -9.28 -4.19 3.90
C SER A 30 -9.25 -4.92 5.25
N SER A 31 -8.15 -5.62 5.56
CA SER A 31 -8.00 -6.27 6.88
C SER A 31 -7.95 -5.27 8.03
N LEU A 32 -7.38 -4.07 7.83
CA LEU A 32 -7.40 -2.99 8.83
C LEU A 32 -8.82 -2.43 9.05
N GLU A 33 -9.62 -2.29 7.99
CA GLU A 33 -11.01 -1.84 8.11
C GLU A 33 -11.86 -2.86 8.89
N GLU A 34 -11.67 -4.15 8.64
CA GLU A 34 -12.31 -5.22 9.41
C GLU A 34 -11.87 -5.18 10.88
N ALA A 35 -10.57 -5.04 11.15
CA ALA A 35 -10.03 -4.93 12.50
C ALA A 35 -10.60 -3.71 13.25
N GLN A 36 -10.72 -2.56 12.57
CA GLN A 36 -11.33 -1.36 13.13
C GLN A 36 -12.80 -1.60 13.48
N SER A 37 -13.57 -2.22 12.59
CA SER A 37 -14.98 -2.57 12.85
C SER A 37 -15.13 -3.51 14.04
N MET A 38 -14.27 -4.54 14.14
CA MET A 38 -14.26 -5.47 15.27
C MET A 38 -13.91 -4.76 16.57
N LEU A 39 -12.93 -3.86 16.54
CA LEU A 39 -12.54 -3.09 17.72
C LEU A 39 -13.68 -2.19 18.20
N VAL A 40 -14.35 -1.46 17.29
CA VAL A 40 -15.51 -0.61 17.62
C VAL A 40 -16.62 -1.45 18.28
N ALA A 41 -16.91 -2.63 17.73
CA ALA A 41 -17.92 -3.51 18.29
C ALA A 41 -17.54 -4.06 19.67
N ALA A 42 -16.27 -4.43 19.86
CA ALA A 42 -15.76 -4.96 21.13
C ALA A 42 -15.68 -3.90 22.24
N THR A 43 -15.55 -2.63 21.88
CA THR A 43 -15.36 -1.52 22.82
C THR A 43 -16.60 -0.65 22.99
N GLN A 44 -17.72 -0.99 22.34
CA GLN A 44 -19.00 -0.32 22.56
C GLN A 44 -19.38 -0.28 24.04
N GLY A 45 -19.59 0.93 24.57
CA GLY A 45 -19.91 1.15 25.97
C GLY A 45 -18.70 1.27 26.91
N SER A 46 -17.48 1.17 26.39
CA SER A 46 -16.25 1.43 27.13
C SER A 46 -15.82 2.89 26.97
N ASN A 47 -15.51 3.58 28.08
CA ASN A 47 -14.99 4.95 28.10
C ASN A 47 -13.46 4.99 28.37
N GLN A 48 -12.73 3.96 27.93
CA GLN A 48 -11.29 3.85 28.17
C GLN A 48 -10.47 4.58 27.09
N SER A 49 -9.50 5.39 27.51
CA SER A 49 -8.57 6.15 26.66
C SER A 49 -7.76 5.27 25.72
N GLU A 50 -7.45 4.05 26.14
CA GLU A 50 -6.64 3.06 25.43
C GLU A 50 -7.33 2.58 24.14
N VAL A 51 -8.67 2.58 24.13
CA VAL A 51 -9.47 2.24 22.95
C VAL A 51 -9.36 3.35 21.90
N GLU A 52 -9.40 4.60 22.33
CA GLU A 52 -9.27 5.75 21.44
C GLU A 52 -7.88 5.80 20.82
N GLU A 53 -6.83 5.55 21.61
CA GLU A 53 -5.46 5.40 21.09
C GLU A 53 -5.36 4.27 20.05
N ALA A 54 -5.93 3.10 20.33
CA ALA A 54 -5.93 1.99 19.38
C ALA A 54 -6.65 2.33 18.06
N HIS A 55 -7.79 3.05 18.12
CA HIS A 55 -8.48 3.54 16.92
C HIS A 55 -7.62 4.53 16.13
N GLN A 56 -6.94 5.45 16.80
CA GLN A 56 -6.05 6.41 16.15
C GLN A 56 -4.86 5.72 15.49
N LEU A 57 -4.27 4.71 16.13
CA LEU A 57 -3.15 3.93 15.56
C LEU A 57 -3.58 3.15 14.31
N LEU A 58 -4.77 2.54 14.32
CA LEU A 58 -5.34 1.86 13.16
C LEU A 58 -5.60 2.84 12.00
N ALA A 59 -6.16 4.01 12.29
CA ALA A 59 -6.37 5.05 11.29
C ALA A 59 -5.05 5.54 10.68
N GLN A 60 -4.02 5.76 11.51
CA GLN A 60 -2.68 6.13 11.03
C GLN A 60 -2.05 5.04 10.16
N ALA A 61 -2.23 3.77 10.51
CA ALA A 61 -1.73 2.65 9.70
C ALA A 61 -2.39 2.64 8.31
N LYS A 62 -3.71 2.87 8.25
CA LYS A 62 -4.44 2.98 6.97
C LYS A 62 -3.92 4.12 6.11
N SER A 63 -3.75 5.33 6.67
CA SER A 63 -3.20 6.46 5.91
C SER A 63 -1.80 6.18 5.35
N LYS A 64 -0.93 5.51 6.13
CA LYS A 64 0.41 5.12 5.65
C LYS A 64 0.37 4.13 4.49
N PHE A 65 -0.62 3.23 4.48
CA PHE A 65 -0.82 2.30 3.36
C PHE A 65 -1.35 3.00 2.12
N GLU A 66 -2.24 3.99 2.27
CA GLU A 66 -2.70 4.82 1.15
C GLU A 66 -1.54 5.63 0.54
N GLU A 67 -0.71 6.28 1.37
CA GLU A 67 0.48 7.00 0.91
C GLU A 67 1.49 6.08 0.20
N ALA A 68 1.70 4.88 0.74
CA ALA A 68 2.56 3.88 0.12
C ALA A 68 2.00 3.41 -1.24
N HIS A 69 0.69 3.18 -1.32
CA HIS A 69 0.02 2.79 -2.57
C HIS A 69 0.21 3.87 -3.65
N GLU A 70 -0.05 5.14 -3.34
CA GLU A 70 0.14 6.25 -4.27
C GLU A 70 1.60 6.38 -4.74
N THR A 71 2.55 6.27 -3.80
CA THR A 71 3.99 6.38 -4.10
C THR A 71 4.46 5.25 -5.03
N ILE A 72 4.01 4.01 -4.78
CA ILE A 72 4.34 2.85 -5.61
C ILE A 72 3.71 2.99 -7.00
N GLN A 73 2.46 3.45 -7.07
CA GLN A 73 1.78 3.66 -8.34
C GLN A 73 2.50 4.73 -9.19
N ALA A 74 2.94 5.83 -8.57
CA ALA A 74 3.74 6.85 -9.24
C ALA A 74 5.10 6.31 -9.73
N ALA A 75 5.75 5.43 -8.95
CA ALA A 75 6.99 4.78 -9.34
C ALA A 75 6.82 3.88 -10.58
N ILE A 76 5.75 3.08 -10.63
CA ILE A 76 5.40 2.24 -11.80
C ILE A 76 5.18 3.10 -13.05
N GLN A 77 4.44 4.20 -12.91
CA GLN A 77 4.19 5.12 -14.03
C GLN A 77 5.48 5.75 -14.55
N SER A 78 6.34 6.22 -13.64
CA SER A 78 7.62 6.85 -13.98
C SER A 78 8.57 5.87 -14.68
N SER A 79 8.71 4.65 -14.17
CA SER A 79 9.54 3.60 -14.79
C SER A 79 8.97 3.14 -16.14
N GLY A 80 7.63 3.04 -16.26
CA GLY A 80 6.94 2.71 -17.50
C GLY A 80 7.21 3.74 -18.60
N GLN A 81 7.06 5.03 -18.27
CA GLN A 81 7.38 6.13 -19.21
C GLN A 81 8.84 6.12 -19.65
N TYR A 82 9.77 5.75 -18.76
CA TYR A 82 11.17 5.60 -19.14
C TYR A 82 11.38 4.44 -20.12
N SER A 83 10.76 3.28 -19.87
CA SER A 83 10.82 2.10 -20.76
C SER A 83 10.27 2.37 -22.17
N GLU A 84 9.20 3.17 -22.27
CA GLU A 84 8.59 3.59 -23.55
C GLU A 84 9.48 4.55 -24.37
N ARG A 85 10.40 5.26 -23.70
CA ARG A 85 11.30 6.24 -24.34
C ARG A 85 12.66 5.66 -24.76
N LEU A 86 13.03 4.48 -24.24
CA LEU A 86 14.19 3.70 -24.69
C LEU A 86 13.97 3.19 -26.11
#